data_AF-A0A7W1TY95-F1
#
_entry.id   AF-A0A7W1TY95-F1
#
_cell.length_a   1.000
_cell.length_b   1.000
_cell.length_c   1.000
_cell.angle_alpha   90.00
_cell.angle_beta   90.00
_cell.angle_gamma   90.00
#
_symmetry.space_group_name_H-M   'P 1'
#
loop_
_entity.id
_entity.type
_entity.pdbx_description
1 polymer ?
#
loop_
_entity_poly.entity_id
_entity_poly.type
_entity_poly.pdbx_seq_one_letter_code
_entity_poly.pdbx_strand_id
1 'polypeptide(L)'
;MRDLHDVATLINADHRLVETLFQRLEAGQGDRRALVNQVIFNLAIHAGAEEQRIYPAMKDAFEADGKDVVAEALDEHQTMKDALVVL
;
A
#
# COMPACT_ATOMS: atom_id res chain seq x y z
N MET A 1 -7.90 -23.58 -6.71
CA MET A 1 -7.01 -22.41 -6.87
C MET A 1 -7.86 -21.17 -6.65
N ARG A 2 -7.51 -20.32 -5.68
CA ARG A 2 -8.08 -18.97 -5.58
C ARG A 2 -7.07 -18.06 -6.25
N ASP A 3 -7.51 -17.36 -7.28
CA ASP A 3 -6.66 -16.81 -8.32
C ASP A 3 -5.82 -15.63 -7.83
N LEU A 4 -4.50 -15.68 -8.06
CA LEU A 4 -3.59 -14.53 -7.93
C LEU A 4 -4.08 -13.31 -8.74
N HIS A 5 -4.83 -13.55 -9.81
CA HIS A 5 -5.47 -12.54 -10.63
C HIS A 5 -6.50 -11.70 -9.86
N ASP A 6 -7.17 -12.29 -8.87
CA ASP A 6 -8.10 -11.58 -7.98
C ASP A 6 -7.32 -10.69 -7.00
N VAL A 7 -6.26 -11.23 -6.40
CA VAL A 7 -5.43 -10.50 -5.42
C VAL A 7 -4.71 -9.30 -6.04
N ALA A 8 -4.06 -9.48 -7.20
CA ALA A 8 -3.41 -8.38 -7.91
C ALA A 8 -4.43 -7.30 -8.35
N THR A 9 -5.66 -7.69 -8.67
CA THR A 9 -6.73 -6.73 -8.99
C THR A 9 -7.13 -5.92 -7.76
N LEU A 10 -7.26 -6.56 -6.60
CA LEU A 10 -7.59 -5.90 -5.33
C LEU A 10 -6.50 -4.91 -4.89
N ILE A 11 -5.23 -5.32 -4.92
CA ILE A 11 -4.08 -4.45 -4.58
C ILE A 11 -4.03 -3.23 -5.50
N ASN A 12 -4.23 -3.41 -6.81
CA ASN A 12 -4.28 -2.28 -7.74
C ASN A 12 -5.50 -1.36 -7.51
N ALA A 13 -6.63 -1.91 -7.05
CA ALA A 13 -7.78 -1.09 -6.69
C ALA A 13 -7.47 -0.19 -5.48
N ASP A 14 -6.76 -0.73 -4.47
CA ASP A 14 -6.31 0.05 -3.31
C ASP A 14 -5.34 1.16 -3.74
N HIS A 15 -4.38 0.88 -4.62
CA HIS A 15 -3.47 1.89 -5.18
C HIS A 15 -4.24 3.04 -5.83
N ARG A 16 -5.21 2.73 -6.70
CA ARG A 16 -6.00 3.77 -7.38
C ARG A 16 -6.86 4.58 -6.42
N LEU A 17 -7.36 3.97 -5.35
CA LEU A 17 -8.09 4.68 -4.31
C LEU A 17 -7.18 5.69 -3.60
N VAL A 18 -5.99 5.25 -3.16
CA VAL A 18 -5.00 6.12 -2.50
C VAL A 18 -4.56 7.26 -3.42
N GLU A 19 -4.27 6.97 -4.70
CA GLU A 19 -3.94 7.97 -5.70
C GLU A 19 -5.05 9.03 -5.85
N THR A 20 -6.31 8.58 -5.94
CA THR A 20 -7.47 9.48 -6.02
C THR A 20 -7.58 10.38 -4.79
N LEU A 21 -7.31 9.85 -3.60
CA LEU A 21 -7.33 10.64 -2.36
C LEU A 21 -6.23 11.70 -2.33
N PHE A 22 -5.01 11.37 -2.81
CA PHE A 22 -3.93 12.35 -2.95
C PHE A 22 -4.27 13.44 -3.96
N GLN A 23 -4.76 13.08 -5.15
CA GLN A 23 -5.19 14.05 -6.17
C GLN A 23 -6.23 15.03 -5.61
N ARG A 24 -7.18 14.54 -4.80
CA ARG A 24 -8.17 15.40 -4.13
C ARG A 24 -7.57 16.31 -3.06
N LEU A 25 -6.59 15.83 -2.29
CA LEU A 25 -5.86 16.65 -1.32
C LEU A 25 -5.09 17.78 -2.01
N GLU A 26 -4.34 17.46 -3.06
CA GLU A 26 -3.56 18.41 -3.85
C GLU A 26 -4.44 19.46 -4.53
N ALA A 27 -5.61 19.04 -5.05
CA ALA A 27 -6.57 19.94 -5.67
C ALA A 27 -7.40 20.76 -4.67
N GLY A 28 -7.25 20.53 -3.35
CA GLY A 28 -8.07 21.17 -2.32
C GLY A 28 -9.56 20.78 -2.39
N GLN A 29 -9.86 19.60 -2.93
CA GLN A 29 -11.23 19.14 -3.23
C GLN A 29 -11.81 18.29 -2.10
N GLY A 30 -12.27 18.97 -1.06
CA GLY A 30 -12.99 18.38 0.07
C GLY A 30 -12.44 18.84 1.41
N ASP A 31 -12.91 18.21 2.48
CA ASP A 31 -12.37 18.45 3.81
C ASP A 31 -10.98 17.83 3.94
N ARG A 32 -9.96 18.68 4.10
CA ARG A 32 -8.55 18.24 4.16
C ARG A 32 -8.34 17.21 5.27
N ARG A 33 -8.93 17.41 6.44
CA ARG A 33 -8.75 16.51 7.59
C ARG A 33 -9.35 15.13 7.31
N ALA A 34 -10.56 15.09 6.77
CA ALA A 34 -11.22 13.84 6.39
C ALA A 34 -10.47 13.10 5.29
N LEU A 35 -9.88 13.82 4.32
CA LEU A 35 -9.07 13.22 3.27
C LEU A 35 -7.74 12.66 3.80
N VAL A 36 -7.02 13.41 4.64
CA VAL A 36 -5.80 12.93 5.31
C VAL A 36 -6.09 11.67 6.13
N ASN A 37 -7.18 11.66 6.91
CA ASN A 37 -7.58 10.48 7.67
C ASN A 37 -7.87 9.27 6.76
N GLN A 38 -8.48 9.48 5.59
CA GLN A 38 -8.70 8.42 4.61
C GLN A 38 -7.40 7.91 4.02
N VAL A 39 -6.44 8.79 3.69
CA VAL A 39 -5.11 8.39 3.21
C VAL A 39 -4.40 7.52 4.24
N ILE A 40 -4.32 7.98 5.50
CA ILE A 40 -3.69 7.24 6.60
C ILE A 40 -4.33 5.85 6.75
N PHE A 41 -5.66 5.79 6.80
CA PHE A 41 -6.36 4.52 6.99
C PHE A 41 -6.11 3.54 5.83
N ASN A 42 -6.25 3.99 4.58
CA ASN A 42 -6.11 3.10 3.43
C ASN A 42 -4.67 2.64 3.23
N LEU A 43 -3.67 3.52 3.38
CA LEU A 43 -2.26 3.14 3.30
C LEU A 43 -1.86 2.15 4.41
N ALA A 44 -2.33 2.36 5.64
CA ALA A 44 -2.01 1.47 6.76
C ALA A 44 -2.57 0.05 6.54
N ILE A 45 -3.83 -0.07 6.08
CA ILE A 45 -4.45 -1.37 5.81
C ILE A 45 -3.81 -2.04 4.58
N HIS A 46 -3.55 -1.29 3.52
CA HIS A 46 -2.90 -1.79 2.32
C HIS A 46 -1.52 -2.36 2.62
N ALA A 47 -0.65 -1.57 3.28
CA ALA A 47 0.69 -2.02 3.67
C ALA A 47 0.63 -3.25 4.60
N GLY A 48 -0.30 -3.26 5.55
CA GLY A 48 -0.50 -4.40 6.43
C GLY A 48 -0.92 -5.68 5.69
N ALA A 49 -1.75 -5.57 4.65
CA ALA A 49 -2.17 -6.71 3.83
C ALA A 49 -0.99 -7.27 3.01
N GLU A 50 -0.19 -6.41 2.40
CA GLU A 50 0.98 -6.82 1.64
C GLU A 50 2.02 -7.51 2.51
N GLU A 51 2.39 -6.90 3.64
CA GLU A 51 3.39 -7.41 4.57
C GLU A 51 3.00 -8.76 5.17
N GLN A 52 1.72 -8.95 5.51
CA GLN A 52 1.25 -10.16 6.15
C GLN A 52 0.99 -11.31 5.18
N ARG A 53 0.65 -11.03 3.91
CA ARG A 53 0.16 -12.05 2.97
C ARG A 53 0.93 -12.11 1.66
N ILE A 54 1.21 -10.97 1.04
CA ILE A 54 1.77 -10.90 -0.30
C ILE A 54 3.27 -11.12 -0.27
N TYR A 55 3.98 -10.39 0.58
CA TYR A 55 5.44 -10.45 0.69
C TYR A 55 5.96 -11.84 1.09
N PRO A 56 5.34 -12.59 2.03
CA PRO A 56 5.70 -13.99 2.26
C PRO A 56 5.53 -14.86 1.00
N ALA A 57 4.40 -14.73 0.30
CA ALA A 57 4.14 -15.49 -0.91
C ALA A 57 5.11 -15.15 -2.05
N MET A 58 5.53 -13.88 -2.17
CA MET A 58 6.53 -13.46 -3.16
C MET A 58 7.92 -14.00 -2.87
N LYS A 59 8.35 -14.00 -1.59
CA LYS A 59 9.63 -14.61 -1.18
C LYS A 59 9.68 -16.10 -1.53
N ASP A 60 8.58 -16.80 -1.33
CA ASP A 60 8.47 -18.23 -1.62
C ASP A 60 8.42 -18.51 -3.14
N ALA A 61 7.78 -17.63 -3.92
CA ALA A 61 7.60 -17.82 -5.37
C ALA A 61 8.83 -17.42 -6.21
N PHE A 62 9.62 -16.44 -5.77
CA PHE A 62 10.71 -15.85 -6.56
C PHE A 62 12.10 -15.99 -5.92
N GLU A 63 12.23 -16.80 -4.85
CA GLU A 63 13.48 -17.13 -4.16
C GLU A 63 14.40 -15.92 -3.85
N ALA A 64 15.55 -15.80 -4.51
CA ALA A 64 16.53 -14.73 -4.27
C ALA A 64 16.01 -13.37 -4.72
N ASP A 65 15.49 -13.28 -5.96
CA ASP A 65 14.94 -12.03 -6.52
C ASP A 65 13.75 -11.55 -5.69
N GLY A 66 12.91 -12.48 -5.20
CA GLY A 66 11.78 -12.16 -4.33
C GLY A 66 12.20 -11.60 -2.96
N LYS A 67 13.36 -12.00 -2.43
CA LYS A 67 13.87 -11.49 -1.15
C LYS A 67 14.34 -10.05 -1.26
N ASP A 68 15.06 -9.71 -2.33
CA ASP A 68 15.59 -8.37 -2.53
C ASP A 68 14.46 -7.36 -2.77
N VAL A 69 13.51 -7.69 -3.66
CA VAL A 69 12.33 -6.85 -3.93
C VAL A 69 11.49 -6.64 -2.67
N VAL A 70 11.25 -7.68 -1.88
CA VAL A 70 10.46 -7.54 -0.64
C VAL A 70 11.23 -6.76 0.43
N ALA A 71 12.56 -6.88 0.49
CA ALA A 71 13.36 -6.09 1.42
C ALA A 71 13.29 -4.59 1.10
N GLU A 72 13.40 -4.22 -0.19
CA GLU A 72 13.21 -2.84 -0.65
C GLU A 72 11.81 -2.32 -0.34
N ALA A 73 10.76 -3.09 -0.68
CA ALA A 73 9.37 -2.71 -0.41
C ALA A 73 9.08 -2.49 1.09
N LEU A 74 9.69 -3.29 1.97
CA LEU A 74 9.55 -3.12 3.42
C LEU A 74 10.18 -1.81 3.92
N ASP A 75 11.32 -1.40 3.35
CA ASP A 75 11.98 -0.13 3.69
C ASP A 75 11.16 1.08 3.21
N GLU A 76 10.62 0.99 1.98
CA GLU A 76 9.71 1.99 1.44
C GLU A 76 8.43 2.11 2.27
N HIS A 77 7.84 0.98 2.69
CA HIS A 77 6.69 0.97 3.60
C HIS A 77 7.00 1.58 4.95
N GLN A 78 8.17 1.32 5.52
CA GLN A 78 8.55 1.94 6.79
C GLN A 78 8.69 3.46 6.63
N THR A 79 9.34 3.91 5.57
CA THR A 79 9.46 5.35 5.24
C THR A 79 8.09 6.01 5.08
N MET A 80 7.16 5.35 4.37
CA MET A 80 5.79 5.82 4.22
C MET A 80 5.06 5.90 5.57
N LYS A 81 5.16 4.87 6.42
CA LYS A 81 4.53 4.86 7.76
C LYS A 81 5.08 5.97 8.65
N ASP A 82 6.38 6.22 8.63
CA ASP A 82 7.01 7.29 9.39
C ASP A 82 6.48 8.67 8.94
N ALA A 83 6.25 8.85 7.64
CA ALA A 83 5.62 10.06 7.10
C ALA A 83 4.14 10.20 7.53
N LEU A 84 3.39 9.11 7.70
CA LEU A 84 2.00 9.16 8.16
C LEU A 84 1.87 9.62 9.62
N VAL A 85 2.86 9.36 10.47
CA VAL A 85 2.84 9.73 11.90
C VAL A 85 2.95 11.25 12.11
N VAL A 86 3.41 11.99 11.10
CA VAL A 86 3.60 13.45 11.17
C VAL A 86 2.49 14.26 10.48
N LEU A 87 1.44 13.61 9.96
CA LEU A 87 0.29 14.24 9.28
C LEU A 87 -0.86 14.59 10.25
#